data_AF-A0A7S0TXR3-F1
#
_entry.id   AF-A0A7S0TXR3-F1
#
_cell.length_a   1.000
_cell.length_b   1.000
_cell.length_c   1.000
_cell.angle_alpha   90.00
_cell.angle_beta   90.00
_cell.angle_gamma   90.00
#
_symmetry.space_group_name_H-M   'P 1'
#
loop_
_entity.id
_entity.type
_entity.pdbx_description
1 polymer ?
#
loop_
_entity_poly.entity_id
_entity_poly.type
_entity_poly.pdbx_seq_one_letter_code
_entity_poly.pdbx_strand_id
1 'polypeptide(L)'
;MAASSKKKGENGKGGKVGKGEKNDSGGKAMPSAASDSRSTKVAEAQKLLEFYFGDSNLRADRFLQRERKKSPQGWVAFDILKTFKKLSAATDGDVELMIEGARASSDLAVSEDGE
;
A
#
# COMPACT_ATOMS: atom_id res chain seq x y z
N MET A 1 54.93 16.01 8.83
CA MET A 1 54.97 17.14 7.85
C MET A 1 54.93 16.56 6.44
N ALA A 2 54.25 17.26 5.52
CA ALA A 2 53.98 16.95 4.11
C ALA A 2 52.84 15.94 3.85
N ALA A 3 51.92 16.14 2.89
CA ALA A 3 51.23 17.31 2.36
C ALA A 3 50.03 16.72 1.61
N SER A 4 48.83 17.24 1.87
CA SER A 4 47.58 16.77 1.30
C SER A 4 47.23 17.52 0.02
N SER A 5 46.62 16.80 -0.90
CA SER A 5 45.51 17.24 -1.76
C SER A 5 45.75 17.93 -3.12
N LYS A 6 45.01 17.35 -4.07
CA LYS A 6 44.19 17.95 -5.14
C LYS A 6 44.85 18.30 -6.46
N LYS A 7 44.80 17.31 -7.37
CA LYS A 7 44.75 17.51 -8.81
C LYS A 7 43.29 17.79 -9.22
N LYS A 8 43.00 19.04 -9.58
CA LYS A 8 41.78 19.44 -10.30
C LYS A 8 42.01 19.15 -11.79
N GLY A 9 41.15 18.34 -12.39
CA GLY A 9 41.06 18.13 -13.83
C GLY A 9 39.70 18.61 -14.31
N GLU A 10 39.74 19.58 -15.20
CA GLU A 10 38.64 20.29 -15.85
C GLU A 10 38.20 19.55 -17.13
N ASN A 11 36.91 19.58 -17.45
CA ASN A 11 36.27 19.42 -18.77
C ASN A 11 34.75 19.46 -18.51
N GLY A 12 33.93 20.38 -19.02
CA GLY A 12 33.79 20.86 -20.40
C GLY A 12 32.37 20.45 -20.85
N LYS A 13 31.35 21.29 -20.64
CA LYS A 13 30.77 22.27 -21.60
C LYS A 13 29.74 21.66 -22.58
N GLY A 14 28.55 22.24 -22.57
CA GLY A 14 27.52 22.13 -23.63
C GLY A 14 26.32 21.27 -23.21
N GLY A 15 25.07 21.70 -23.35
CA GLY A 15 24.52 22.92 -23.90
C GLY A 15 23.00 22.78 -24.04
N LYS A 16 22.34 23.94 -24.03
CA LYS A 16 21.08 24.29 -24.73
C LYS A 16 19.72 23.66 -24.32
N VAL A 17 18.88 24.57 -23.84
CA VAL A 17 17.47 24.88 -24.19
C VAL A 17 16.48 23.75 -24.51
N GLY A 18 15.38 23.77 -23.75
CA GLY A 18 14.05 23.33 -24.18
C GLY A 18 12.99 24.09 -23.37
N LYS A 19 12.30 25.03 -24.03
CA LYS A 19 11.11 25.76 -23.57
C LYS A 19 9.93 25.19 -24.37
N GLY A 20 8.79 24.98 -23.72
CA GLY A 20 7.59 24.34 -24.31
C GLY A 20 7.53 22.87 -23.89
N GLU A 21 6.42 22.31 -23.44
CA GLU A 21 5.04 22.53 -23.83
C GLU A 21 4.08 22.27 -22.67
N LYS A 22 2.97 23.02 -22.69
CA LYS A 22 1.72 22.64 -22.03
C LYS A 22 1.26 21.32 -22.64
N ASN A 23 1.01 20.33 -21.81
CA ASN A 23 0.14 19.21 -22.16
C ASN A 23 -1.03 19.19 -21.16
N ASP A 24 -1.96 20.11 -21.38
CA ASP A 24 -3.38 19.82 -21.15
C ASP A 24 -3.80 18.94 -22.31
N SER A 25 -3.98 17.65 -22.05
CA SER A 25 -4.62 16.71 -22.96
C SER A 25 -5.20 15.61 -22.11
N GLY A 26 -6.51 15.75 -21.87
CA GLY A 26 -7.32 14.71 -21.30
C GLY A 26 -7.14 13.40 -22.06
N GLY A 27 -6.38 12.50 -21.46
CA GLY A 27 -6.63 11.08 -21.56
C GLY A 27 -7.83 10.74 -20.69
N LYS A 28 -9.02 11.09 -21.18
CA LYS A 28 -10.30 10.51 -20.75
C LYS A 28 -10.26 9.01 -21.06
N ALA A 29 -9.51 8.25 -20.26
CA ALA A 29 -9.90 6.88 -20.01
C ALA A 29 -11.10 7.01 -19.07
N MET A 30 -12.31 6.82 -19.61
CA MET A 30 -13.42 6.39 -18.78
C MET A 30 -13.13 4.92 -18.46
N PRO A 31 -12.72 4.53 -17.24
CA PRO A 31 -13.07 3.20 -16.80
C PRO A 31 -14.57 3.25 -16.48
N SER A 32 -15.30 2.44 -17.23
CA SER A 32 -16.63 1.93 -16.95
C SER A 32 -16.98 1.97 -15.44
N ALA A 33 -18.15 2.49 -15.08
CA ALA A 33 -18.64 2.74 -13.72
C ALA A 33 -18.55 1.56 -12.72
N ALA A 34 -18.18 0.35 -13.17
CA ALA A 34 -17.82 -0.79 -12.34
C ALA A 34 -16.42 -0.68 -11.68
N SER A 35 -15.47 0.05 -12.30
CA SER A 35 -14.09 0.16 -11.82
C SER A 35 -13.94 1.12 -10.63
N ASP A 36 -14.74 2.18 -10.60
CA ASP A 36 -14.78 3.12 -9.47
C ASP A 36 -15.29 2.44 -8.20
N SER A 37 -16.29 1.56 -8.33
CA SER A 37 -16.84 0.81 -7.19
C SER A 37 -15.85 -0.21 -6.62
N ARG A 38 -15.06 -0.89 -7.46
CA ARG A 38 -14.02 -1.81 -6.97
C ARG A 38 -12.90 -1.05 -6.26
N SER A 39 -12.39 0.01 -6.89
CA SER A 39 -11.27 0.80 -6.34
C SER A 39 -11.65 1.47 -5.03
N THR A 40 -12.88 1.97 -4.90
CA THR A 40 -13.40 2.52 -3.64
C THR A 40 -13.48 1.46 -2.55
N LYS A 41 -13.97 0.25 -2.84
CA LYS A 41 -13.96 -0.86 -1.87
C LYS A 41 -12.55 -1.27 -1.44
N VAL A 42 -11.61 -1.34 -2.38
CA VAL A 42 -10.19 -1.61 -2.09
C VAL A 42 -9.60 -0.54 -1.17
N ALA A 43 -9.86 0.74 -1.44
CA ALA A 43 -9.41 1.85 -0.58
C ALA A 43 -10.05 1.83 0.82
N GLU A 44 -11.32 1.45 0.93
CA GLU A 44 -11.99 1.27 2.23
C GLU A 44 -11.44 0.05 2.99
N ALA A 45 -11.21 -1.07 2.30
CA ALA A 45 -10.58 -2.25 2.86
C ALA A 45 -9.19 -1.93 3.41
N GLN A 46 -8.38 -1.18 2.65
CA GLN A 46 -7.07 -0.71 3.06
C GLN A 46 -7.15 0.06 4.39
N LYS A 47 -7.96 1.12 4.45
CA LYS A 47 -8.10 1.95 5.67
C LYS A 47 -8.56 1.13 6.88
N LEU A 48 -9.47 0.18 6.66
CA LEU A 48 -9.98 -0.67 7.73
C LEU A 48 -8.90 -1.63 8.21
N LEU A 49 -8.14 -2.24 7.31
CA LEU A 49 -7.01 -3.10 7.67
C LEU A 49 -5.95 -2.30 8.43
N GLU A 50 -5.57 -1.11 7.95
CA GLU A 50 -4.64 -0.20 8.64
C GLU A 50 -5.16 0.19 10.03
N PHE A 51 -6.46 0.39 10.18
CA PHE A 51 -7.08 0.65 11.48
C PHE A 51 -7.00 -0.57 12.41
N TYR A 52 -7.33 -1.76 11.93
CA TYR A 52 -7.32 -2.99 12.72
C TYR A 52 -5.91 -3.40 13.14
N PHE A 53 -4.95 -3.28 12.22
CA PHE A 53 -3.55 -3.62 12.39
C PHE A 53 -2.67 -2.43 12.83
N GLY A 54 -3.25 -1.26 13.06
CA GLY A 54 -2.53 -0.12 13.63
C GLY A 54 -2.14 -0.37 15.09
N ASP A 55 -1.03 0.23 15.54
CA ASP A 55 -0.45 0.02 16.89
C ASP A 55 -1.48 0.19 18.01
N SER A 56 -2.30 1.23 17.94
CA SER A 56 -3.34 1.53 18.94
C SER A 56 -4.38 0.43 19.06
N ASN A 57 -4.90 -0.09 17.93
CA ASN A 57 -5.92 -1.14 17.94
C ASN A 57 -5.29 -2.49 18.29
N LEU A 58 -4.15 -2.84 17.70
CA LEU A 58 -3.46 -4.11 17.97
C LEU A 58 -3.10 -4.29 19.44
N ARG A 59 -2.77 -3.22 20.16
CA ARG A 59 -2.45 -3.28 21.60
C ARG A 59 -3.67 -3.47 22.49
N ALA A 60 -4.84 -3.03 22.04
CA ALA A 60 -6.11 -3.17 22.76
C ALA A 60 -6.86 -4.46 22.38
N ASP A 61 -6.80 -4.87 21.12
CA ASP A 61 -7.57 -5.98 20.57
C ASP A 61 -6.95 -7.33 20.95
N ARG A 62 -7.54 -7.95 21.98
CA ARG A 62 -7.10 -9.26 22.49
C ARG A 62 -7.31 -10.38 21.47
N PHE A 63 -8.27 -10.25 20.57
CA PHE A 63 -8.56 -11.28 19.58
C PHE A 63 -7.48 -11.31 18.50
N LEU A 64 -7.15 -10.15 17.91
CA LEU A 64 -6.03 -10.03 16.97
C LEU A 64 -4.70 -10.42 17.60
N GLN A 65 -4.44 -10.07 18.85
CA GLN A 65 -3.24 -10.52 19.57
C GLN A 65 -3.16 -12.04 19.69
N ARG A 66 -4.28 -12.72 19.95
CA ARG A 66 -4.33 -14.17 20.07
C ARG A 66 -4.11 -14.82 18.71
N GLU A 67 -4.72 -14.29 17.66
CA GLU A 67 -4.56 -14.82 16.30
C GLU A 67 -3.12 -14.70 15.82
N ARG A 68 -2.51 -13.51 15.98
CA ARG A 68 -1.10 -13.29 15.65
C ARG A 68 -0.13 -14.17 16.43
N LYS A 69 -0.49 -14.60 17.66
CA LYS A 69 0.34 -15.51 18.46
C LYS A 69 0.29 -16.96 17.99
N LYS A 70 -0.73 -17.37 17.24
CA LYS A 70 -0.83 -18.73 16.68
C LYS A 70 0.20 -18.94 15.56
N SER A 71 0.45 -17.88 14.79
CA SER A 71 1.45 -17.87 13.73
C SER A 71 2.78 -17.36 14.29
N PRO A 72 3.89 -18.12 14.22
CA PRO A 72 5.19 -17.66 14.73
C PRO A 72 5.67 -16.36 14.05
N GLN A 73 5.16 -16.08 12.85
CA GLN A 73 5.46 -14.90 12.05
C GLN A 73 4.43 -13.76 12.24
N GLY A 74 3.36 -13.99 13.02
CA GLY A 74 2.34 -12.96 13.26
C GLY A 74 1.29 -12.81 12.16
N TRP A 75 1.19 -13.76 11.22
CA TRP A 75 0.16 -13.78 10.17
C TRP A 75 -1.24 -14.02 10.73
N VAL A 76 -2.22 -13.40 10.10
CA VAL A 76 -3.65 -13.54 10.38
C VAL A 76 -4.34 -13.98 9.10
N ALA A 77 -5.03 -15.11 9.14
CA ALA A 77 -5.73 -15.66 7.98
C ALA A 77 -6.88 -14.76 7.54
N PHE A 78 -7.16 -14.71 6.23
CA PHE A 78 -8.28 -13.92 5.70
C PHE A 78 -9.64 -14.42 6.19
N ASP A 79 -9.75 -15.69 6.56
CA ASP A 79 -10.97 -16.23 7.16
C ASP A 79 -11.35 -15.51 8.47
N ILE A 80 -10.34 -15.12 9.26
CA ILE A 80 -10.52 -14.32 10.46
C ILE A 80 -10.97 -12.90 10.09
N LEU A 81 -10.39 -12.32 9.04
CA LEU A 81 -10.74 -10.98 8.56
C LEU A 81 -12.20 -10.90 8.09
N LYS A 82 -12.77 -11.98 7.53
CA LYS A 82 -14.20 -12.06 7.19
C LYS A 82 -15.12 -11.92 8.41
N THR A 83 -14.65 -12.26 9.60
CA THR A 83 -15.44 -12.11 10.85
C THR A 83 -15.57 -10.64 11.27
N PHE A 84 -14.72 -9.75 10.76
CA PHE A 84 -14.77 -8.33 11.05
C PHE A 84 -15.90 -7.67 10.28
N LYS A 85 -16.99 -7.37 10.99
CA LYS A 85 -18.22 -6.78 10.42
C LYS A 85 -17.97 -5.58 9.50
N LYS A 86 -17.07 -4.65 9.88
CA LYS A 86 -16.79 -3.45 9.08
C LYS A 86 -16.03 -3.77 7.80
N LEU A 87 -15.03 -4.65 7.87
CA LEU A 87 -14.22 -5.05 6.73
C LEU A 87 -15.02 -5.91 5.74
N SER A 88 -15.76 -6.88 6.28
CA SER A 88 -16.67 -7.73 5.50
C SER A 88 -17.76 -6.90 4.82
N ALA A 89 -18.37 -5.92 5.51
CA ALA A 89 -19.36 -5.03 4.88
C ALA A 89 -18.78 -4.13 3.78
N ALA A 90 -17.53 -3.69 3.90
CA ALA A 90 -16.88 -2.85 2.89
C ALA A 90 -16.47 -3.63 1.63
N THR A 91 -16.23 -4.93 1.77
CA THR A 91 -15.75 -5.82 0.70
C THR A 91 -16.80 -6.83 0.24
N ASP A 92 -18.00 -6.80 0.81
CA ASP A 92 -19.02 -7.85 0.66
C ASP A 92 -18.51 -9.27 1.01
N GLY A 93 -17.50 -9.36 1.87
CA GLY A 93 -16.82 -10.61 2.22
C GLY A 93 -15.87 -11.14 1.15
N ASP A 94 -15.56 -10.35 0.13
CA ASP A 94 -14.65 -10.71 -0.95
C ASP A 94 -13.18 -10.61 -0.51
N VAL A 95 -12.49 -11.75 -0.55
CA VAL A 95 -11.10 -11.86 -0.09
C VAL A 95 -10.14 -11.17 -1.07
N GLU A 96 -10.42 -11.16 -2.37
CA GLU A 96 -9.56 -10.49 -3.35
C GLU A 96 -9.51 -8.99 -3.06
N LEU A 97 -10.64 -8.37 -2.73
CA LEU A 97 -10.67 -6.95 -2.35
C LEU A 97 -9.87 -6.67 -1.06
N MET A 98 -9.90 -7.60 -0.10
CA MET A 98 -9.08 -7.49 1.12
C MET A 98 -7.59 -7.63 0.81
N ILE A 99 -7.21 -8.58 -0.06
CA ILE A 99 -5.82 -8.78 -0.51
C ILE A 99 -5.32 -7.55 -1.27
N GLU A 100 -6.09 -7.04 -2.22
CA GLU A 100 -5.74 -5.82 -2.96
C GLU A 100 -5.58 -4.63 -2.02
N GLY A 101 -6.49 -4.46 -1.06
CA GLY A 101 -6.42 -3.38 -0.06
C GLY A 101 -5.19 -3.52 0.84
N ALA A 102 -4.89 -4.74 1.29
CA ALA A 102 -3.70 -5.00 2.09
C ALA A 102 -2.41 -4.75 1.30
N ARG A 103 -2.34 -5.15 0.02
CA ARG A 103 -1.19 -4.90 -0.88
C ARG A 103 -1.01 -3.43 -1.22
N ALA A 104 -2.09 -2.64 -1.19
CA ALA A 104 -2.04 -1.21 -1.41
C ALA A 104 -1.50 -0.42 -0.20
N SER A 105 -1.61 -0.98 1.02
CA SER A 105 -1.04 -0.36 2.22
C SER A 105 0.48 -0.57 2.28
N SER A 106 1.20 0.42 2.81
CA SER A 106 2.65 0.33 3.04
C SER A 106 3.02 -0.29 4.38
N ASP A 107 2.05 -0.37 5.31
CA ASP A 107 2.26 -0.88 6.67
C ASP A 107 1.89 -2.37 6.80
N LEU A 108 1.26 -2.94 5.78
CA LEU A 108 0.78 -4.31 5.76
C LEU A 108 1.48 -5.13 4.69
N ALA A 109 1.66 -6.42 4.98
CA ALA A 109 2.14 -7.40 4.02
C ALA A 109 1.06 -8.47 3.85
N VAL A 110 0.99 -9.05 2.65
CA VAL A 110 0.14 -10.20 2.35
C VAL A 110 1.05 -11.37 2.00
N SER A 111 0.76 -12.55 2.55
CA SER A 111 1.49 -13.77 2.18
C SER A 111 1.32 -14.05 0.69
N GLU A 112 2.36 -14.60 0.04
CA GLU A 112 2.35 -14.88 -1.40
C GLU A 112 1.23 -15.85 -1.81
N ASP A 113 0.82 -16.69 -0.84
CA ASP A 113 -0.23 -17.71 -0.95
C ASP A 113 -1.66 -17.13 -0.97
N GLY A 114 -1.86 -15.92 -0.44
CA GLY A 114 -3.18 -15.28 -0.39
C GLY A 114 -4.17 -15.89 0.61
N GLU A 115 -3.70 -16.67 1.59
CA GLU A 115 -4.51 -17.36 2.62
C GLU A 115 -4.42 -16.72 4.03
#